data_AF-A0A6B0RAB7-F1
#
_entry.id   AF-A0A6B0RAB7-F1
#
_cell.length_a   1.000
_cell.length_b   1.000
_cell.length_c   1.000
_cell.angle_alpha   90.00
_cell.angle_beta   90.00
_cell.angle_gamma   90.00
#
_symmetry.space_group_name_H-M   'P 1'
#
loop_
_entity.id
_entity.type
_entity.pdbx_description
1 polymer ?
#
loop_
_entity_poly.entity_id
_entity_poly.type
_entity_poly.pdbx_seq_one_letter_code
_entity_poly.pdbx_strand_id
1 'polypeptide(L)'
;MKHNTEGRIQNIHLLDSLNASGKMAPGMVGWLIGSMSLHHHQEGSANITNAQLDYGGIRMSFHKEWFTANISLGFDIDLRLPFNNHIIKTHERMNLSVEFWLEKDEFGRRDLVIGKCHVEPRSVHTTFLTEAIPPKVNPFLRNFRDNLEKVIPHLIESQVCPLIDEILRQLDVKLLKSLMEQDIAHKLNQL
;
A
#
# COMPACT_ATOMS: atom_id res chain seq x y z
N MET A 1 13.20 -12.03 12.27
CA MET A 1 11.92 -11.37 12.58
C MET A 1 11.00 -11.53 11.39
N LYS A 2 9.74 -11.93 11.59
CA LYS A 2 8.73 -11.93 10.53
C LYS A 2 8.16 -10.52 10.49
N HIS A 3 8.70 -9.69 9.62
CA HIS A 3 8.20 -8.33 9.39
C HIS A 3 6.73 -8.42 8.95
N ASN A 4 5.80 -8.03 9.82
CA ASN A 4 4.36 -8.23 9.61
C ASN A 4 3.76 -7.08 8.81
N THR A 5 4.16 -6.96 7.54
CA THR A 5 3.67 -5.93 6.61
C THR A 5 2.15 -6.00 6.49
N GLU A 6 1.60 -7.20 6.36
CA GLU A 6 0.15 -7.45 6.24
C GLU A 6 -0.61 -6.94 7.47
N GLY A 7 -0.10 -7.21 8.68
CA GLY A 7 -0.68 -6.69 9.91
C GLY A 7 -0.59 -5.16 10.04
N ARG A 8 0.48 -4.52 9.55
CA ARG A 8 0.54 -3.05 9.52
C ARG A 8 -0.52 -2.44 8.59
N ILE A 9 -0.72 -3.06 7.43
CA ILE A 9 -1.74 -2.65 6.47
C ILE A 9 -3.15 -2.85 7.05
N GLN A 10 -3.40 -3.96 7.75
CA GLN A 10 -4.69 -4.23 8.40
C GLN A 10 -5.01 -3.24 9.55
N ASN A 11 -3.99 -2.64 10.17
CA ASN A 11 -4.17 -1.66 11.25
C ASN A 11 -4.32 -0.21 10.77
N ILE A 12 -4.44 0.02 9.46
CA ILE A 12 -4.66 1.37 8.93
C ILE A 12 -6.06 1.86 9.32
N HIS A 13 -6.11 3.01 10.01
CA HIS A 13 -7.35 3.72 10.33
C HIS A 13 -7.87 4.49 9.09
N LEU A 14 -8.47 3.74 8.16
CA LEU A 14 -8.88 4.25 6.84
C LEU A 14 -9.92 5.36 6.93
N LEU A 15 -10.93 5.23 7.80
CA LEU A 15 -11.98 6.24 7.97
C LEU A 15 -11.43 7.58 8.47
N ASP A 16 -10.54 7.56 9.47
CA ASP A 16 -9.94 8.78 10.02
C ASP A 16 -9.12 9.52 8.96
N SER A 17 -8.40 8.76 8.14
CA SER A 17 -7.59 9.29 7.04
C SER A 17 -8.44 9.90 5.92
N LEU A 18 -9.57 9.27 5.61
CA LEU A 18 -10.54 9.81 4.65
C LEU A 18 -11.16 11.12 5.16
N ASN A 19 -11.53 11.16 6.44
CA ASN A 19 -12.10 12.34 7.12
C ASN A 19 -11.10 13.52 7.14
N ALA A 20 -9.83 13.25 7.45
CA ALA A 20 -8.77 14.25 7.53
C ALA A 20 -8.39 14.85 6.16
N SER A 21 -8.65 14.14 5.05
CA SER A 21 -8.23 14.60 3.73
C SER A 21 -8.92 15.88 3.26
N GLY A 22 -10.01 16.33 3.89
CA GLY A 22 -10.71 17.58 3.59
C GLY A 22 -11.27 17.70 2.15
N LYS A 23 -11.04 16.68 1.31
CA LYS A 23 -11.44 16.57 -0.11
C LYS A 23 -12.72 15.76 -0.30
N MET A 24 -13.43 15.51 0.79
CA MET A 24 -14.77 14.94 0.73
C MET A 24 -15.72 15.98 0.13
N ALA A 25 -16.40 15.61 -0.95
CA ALA A 25 -17.42 16.45 -1.56
C ALA A 25 -18.44 16.94 -0.50
N PRO A 26 -19.04 18.14 -0.65
CA PRO A 26 -19.97 18.73 0.33
C PRO A 26 -21.08 17.78 0.83
N GLY A 27 -21.45 16.75 0.05
CA GLY A 27 -22.42 15.72 0.44
C GLY A 27 -21.98 14.74 1.53
N MET A 28 -20.69 14.58 1.83
CA MET A 28 -20.18 13.68 2.88
C MET A 28 -20.03 14.39 4.23
N VAL A 29 -19.69 15.68 4.23
CA VAL A 29 -19.65 16.52 5.45
C VAL A 29 -21.07 16.68 6.00
N GLY A 30 -22.07 16.88 5.13
CA GLY A 30 -23.48 16.88 5.52
C GLY A 30 -23.99 15.54 6.06
N TRP A 31 -23.30 14.42 5.78
CA TRP A 31 -23.68 13.09 6.26
C TRP A 31 -23.07 12.74 7.62
N LEU A 32 -21.81 13.10 7.90
CA LEU A 32 -21.23 12.95 9.24
C LEU A 32 -21.91 13.88 10.26
N ILE A 33 -22.32 15.07 9.83
CA ILE A 33 -23.00 16.05 10.69
C ILE A 33 -24.52 15.77 10.73
N GLY A 34 -25.11 15.29 9.63
CA GLY A 34 -26.54 14.95 9.56
C GLY A 34 -26.92 13.66 10.29
N SER A 35 -26.00 12.70 10.42
CA SER A 35 -26.23 11.47 11.19
C SER A 35 -26.23 11.68 12.70
N MET A 36 -25.62 12.76 13.22
CA MET A 36 -25.77 13.16 14.63
C MET A 36 -27.21 13.60 14.97
N SER A 37 -28.02 13.96 13.97
CA SER A 37 -29.40 14.44 14.15
C SER A 37 -30.48 13.37 13.95
N LEU A 38 -30.11 12.14 13.56
CA LEU A 38 -31.04 11.03 13.35
C LEU A 38 -30.76 9.93 14.39
N HIS A 39 -31.78 9.63 15.19
CA HIS A 39 -31.81 8.75 16.37
C HIS A 39 -31.41 7.26 16.15
N HIS A 40 -30.43 6.93 15.31
CA HIS A 40 -29.87 5.57 15.18
C HIS A 40 -28.34 5.59 15.27
N HIS A 41 -27.84 5.18 16.43
CA HIS A 41 -26.44 4.89 16.72
C HIS A 41 -25.95 3.70 15.88
N GLN A 42 -25.43 3.93 14.68
CA GLN A 42 -24.51 2.96 14.10
C GLN A 42 -23.37 3.71 13.41
N GLU A 43 -22.17 3.54 13.95
CA GLU A 43 -20.95 4.10 13.39
C GLU A 43 -20.56 3.27 12.17
N GLY A 44 -20.27 3.94 11.04
CA GLY A 44 -19.73 3.26 9.87
C GLY A 44 -18.33 2.73 10.16
N SER A 45 -17.92 1.65 9.49
CA SER A 45 -16.56 1.10 9.64
C SER A 45 -15.95 0.82 8.27
N ALA A 46 -14.64 1.02 8.12
CA ALA A 46 -13.89 0.58 6.94
C ALA A 46 -12.68 -0.23 7.42
N ASN A 47 -12.76 -1.54 7.28
CA ASN A 47 -11.72 -2.46 7.76
C ASN A 47 -10.94 -3.02 6.59
N ILE A 48 -9.62 -3.13 6.73
CA ILE A 48 -8.76 -3.75 5.74
C ILE A 48 -8.54 -5.22 6.11
N THR A 49 -8.80 -6.11 5.16
CA THR A 49 -8.65 -7.57 5.33
C THR A 49 -7.88 -8.18 4.16
N ASN A 50 -7.45 -9.44 4.29
CA ASN A 50 -6.81 -10.22 3.21
C ASN A 50 -5.62 -9.53 2.51
N ALA A 51 -4.86 -8.70 3.25
CA ALA A 51 -3.65 -8.08 2.74
C ALA A 51 -2.61 -9.12 2.36
N GLN A 52 -2.10 -9.01 1.13
CA GLN A 52 -1.14 -9.93 0.54
C GLN A 52 -0.12 -9.13 -0.27
N LEU A 53 1.16 -9.46 -0.09
CA LEU A 53 2.25 -8.87 -0.86
C LEU A 53 2.91 -9.95 -1.72
N ASP A 54 3.00 -9.65 -3.01
CA ASP A 54 3.83 -10.39 -3.95
C ASP A 54 5.10 -9.60 -4.22
N TYR A 55 6.20 -10.09 -3.68
CA TYR A 55 7.52 -9.53 -3.89
C TYR A 55 7.98 -9.95 -5.29
N GLY A 56 7.61 -9.15 -6.28
CA GLY A 56 8.11 -9.30 -7.65
C GLY A 56 9.64 -9.31 -7.67
N GLY A 57 10.20 -9.81 -8.77
CA GLY A 57 11.67 -9.93 -8.90
C GLY A 57 12.39 -8.58 -8.77
N ILE A 58 13.50 -8.58 -8.03
CA ILE A 58 14.41 -7.43 -7.93
C ILE A 58 15.13 -7.28 -9.28
N ARG A 59 15.06 -6.09 -9.87
CA ARG A 59 15.84 -5.74 -11.06
C ARG A 59 17.08 -4.96 -10.67
N MET A 60 18.18 -5.27 -11.33
CA MET A 60 19.49 -4.67 -11.08
C MET A 60 19.91 -3.77 -12.23
N SER A 61 20.45 -2.60 -11.90
CA SER A 61 21.19 -1.75 -12.83
C SER A 61 22.69 -1.90 -12.59
N PHE A 62 23.44 -2.25 -13.63
CA PHE A 62 24.86 -2.61 -13.52
C PHE A 62 25.79 -1.43 -13.25
N HIS A 63 25.34 -0.18 -13.38
CA HIS A 63 26.27 0.94 -13.37
C HIS A 63 26.59 1.54 -11.99
N LYS A 64 25.84 1.24 -10.90
CA LYS A 64 26.01 1.94 -9.61
C LYS A 64 25.58 1.17 -8.35
N GLU A 65 25.59 -0.18 -8.34
CA GLU A 65 25.05 -0.95 -7.20
C GLU A 65 23.63 -0.48 -6.82
N TRP A 66 22.82 -0.15 -7.84
CA TRP A 66 21.47 0.41 -7.72
C TRP A 66 20.44 -0.66 -8.07
N PHE A 67 19.45 -0.80 -7.21
CA PHE A 67 18.43 -1.84 -7.27
C PHE A 67 17.04 -1.22 -7.33
N THR A 68 16.15 -1.89 -8.05
CA THR A 68 14.74 -1.54 -8.10
C THR A 68 13.91 -2.80 -7.85
N ALA A 69 13.02 -2.74 -6.87
CA ALA A 69 12.04 -3.79 -6.60
C ALA A 69 10.64 -3.28 -6.88
N ASN A 70 9.82 -4.12 -7.52
CA ASN A 70 8.40 -3.88 -7.71
C ASN A 70 7.64 -4.90 -6.86
N ILE A 71 6.82 -4.40 -5.94
CA ILE A 71 6.04 -5.22 -5.02
C ILE A 71 4.58 -5.03 -5.38
N SER A 72 3.89 -6.11 -5.76
CA SER A 72 2.45 -6.05 -5.99
C SER A 72 1.75 -6.24 -4.64
N LEU A 73 0.79 -5.38 -4.34
CA LEU A 73 0.01 -5.41 -3.12
C LEU A 73 -1.46 -5.59 -3.49
N GLY A 74 -2.13 -6.51 -2.80
CA GLY A 74 -3.58 -6.70 -2.86
C GLY A 74 -4.17 -6.74 -1.45
N PHE A 75 -5.35 -6.14 -1.25
CA PHE A 75 -6.12 -6.27 -0.02
C PHE A 75 -7.60 -6.00 -0.27
N ASP A 76 -8.44 -6.42 0.67
CA ASP A 76 -9.87 -6.18 0.65
C ASP A 76 -10.22 -5.04 1.63
N ILE A 77 -11.23 -4.24 1.29
CA ILE A 77 -11.84 -3.27 2.21
C ILE A 77 -13.30 -3.68 2.44
N ASP A 78 -13.63 -3.92 3.70
CA ASP A 78 -15.01 -4.17 4.15
C ASP A 78 -15.60 -2.87 4.69
N LEU A 79 -16.46 -2.24 3.89
CA LEU A 79 -17.15 -0.99 4.22
C LEU A 79 -18.54 -1.27 4.77
N ARG A 80 -18.74 -0.97 6.06
CA ARG A 80 -20.05 -0.99 6.71
C ARG A 80 -20.62 0.42 6.71
N LEU A 81 -21.79 0.57 6.08
CA LEU A 81 -22.49 1.85 6.06
C LEU A 81 -23.29 2.04 7.36
N PRO A 82 -23.41 3.26 7.90
CA PRO A 82 -24.19 3.57 9.10
C PRO A 82 -25.71 3.54 8.89
N PHE A 83 -26.17 3.56 7.62
CA PHE A 83 -27.60 3.61 7.29
C PHE A 83 -28.18 2.29 6.76
N ASN A 84 -27.34 1.25 6.63
CA ASN A 84 -27.81 -0.10 6.33
C ASN A 84 -26.83 -1.15 6.89
N ASN A 85 -27.30 -2.37 7.16
CA ASN A 85 -26.44 -3.47 7.59
C ASN A 85 -25.70 -4.15 6.43
N HIS A 86 -25.66 -3.52 5.25
CA HIS A 86 -24.95 -4.07 4.11
C HIS A 86 -23.46 -3.74 4.22
N ILE A 87 -22.65 -4.77 4.02
CA ILE A 87 -21.20 -4.62 3.88
C ILE A 87 -20.91 -4.57 2.39
N ILE A 88 -20.24 -3.49 1.99
CA ILE A 88 -19.76 -3.32 0.63
C ILE A 88 -18.29 -3.70 0.64
N LYS A 89 -17.95 -4.70 -0.19
CA LYS A 89 -16.61 -5.23 -0.25
C LYS A 89 -15.90 -4.70 -1.49
N THR A 90 -14.73 -4.11 -1.32
CA THR A 90 -13.84 -3.73 -2.43
C THR A 90 -12.54 -4.54 -2.36
N HIS A 91 -11.92 -4.71 -3.51
CA HIS A 91 -10.59 -5.28 -3.65
C HIS A 91 -9.69 -4.21 -4.26
N GLU A 92 -8.62 -3.87 -3.55
CA GLU A 92 -7.61 -2.91 -3.96
C GLU A 92 -6.38 -3.65 -4.46
N ARG A 93 -5.86 -3.22 -5.61
CA ARG A 93 -4.56 -3.66 -6.13
C ARG A 93 -3.70 -2.46 -6.45
N MET A 94 -2.41 -2.56 -6.17
CA MET A 94 -1.42 -1.55 -6.54
C MET A 94 -0.01 -2.14 -6.56
N ASN A 95 0.91 -1.45 -7.23
CA ASN A 95 2.32 -1.77 -7.26
C ASN A 95 3.08 -0.71 -6.48
N LEU A 96 3.96 -1.15 -5.60
CA LEU A 96 4.95 -0.32 -4.90
C LEU A 96 6.29 -0.45 -5.62
N SER A 97 6.88 0.68 -6.01
CA SER A 97 8.22 0.73 -6.57
C SER A 97 9.19 1.25 -5.52
N VAL A 98 10.24 0.47 -5.28
CA VAL A 98 11.28 0.75 -4.29
C VAL A 98 12.63 0.76 -4.95
N GLU A 99 13.35 1.85 -4.78
CA GLU A 99 14.75 2.01 -5.16
C GLU A 99 15.62 1.84 -3.91
N PHE A 100 16.78 1.21 -4.06
CA PHE A 100 17.77 1.11 -2.98
C PHE A 100 19.17 0.89 -3.57
N TRP A 101 20.20 1.21 -2.82
CA TRP A 101 21.59 1.06 -3.25
C TRP A 101 22.51 0.72 -2.08
N LEU A 102 23.72 0.26 -2.40
CA LEU A 102 24.80 0.12 -1.43
C LEU A 102 25.44 1.48 -1.16
N GLU A 103 25.42 1.91 0.09
CA GLU A 103 26.11 3.11 0.55
C GLU A 103 27.17 2.74 1.57
N LYS A 104 28.27 3.50 1.59
CA LYS A 104 29.37 3.31 2.52
C LYS A 104 29.24 4.30 3.66
N ASP A 105 29.20 3.80 4.90
CA ASP A 105 29.20 4.63 6.10
C ASP A 105 30.58 5.27 6.37
N GLU A 106 30.63 6.15 7.37
CA GLU A 106 31.85 6.86 7.79
C GLU A 106 32.99 5.93 8.25
N PHE A 107 32.67 4.71 8.70
CA PHE A 107 33.63 3.68 9.13
C PHE A 107 34.02 2.74 7.99
N GLY A 108 33.42 2.92 6.82
CA GLY A 108 33.65 2.17 5.62
C GLY A 108 32.90 0.84 5.50
N ARG A 109 31.93 0.59 6.37
CA ARG A 109 30.96 -0.50 6.23
C ARG A 109 29.96 -0.14 5.13
N ARG A 110 29.52 -1.15 4.39
CA ARG A 110 28.51 -0.96 3.34
C ARG A 110 27.17 -1.40 3.87
N ASP A 111 26.15 -0.58 3.71
CA ASP A 111 24.78 -0.89 4.09
C ASP A 111 23.85 -0.66 2.89
N LEU A 112 22.71 -1.33 2.86
CA LEU A 112 21.65 -1.02 1.89
C LEU A 112 20.83 0.14 2.41
N VAL A 113 20.73 1.18 1.60
CA VAL A 113 19.96 2.38 1.91
C VAL A 113 18.77 2.46 0.98
N ILE A 114 17.59 2.71 1.56
CA ILE A 114 16.37 2.93 0.80
C ILE A 114 16.42 4.29 0.10
N GLY A 115 16.02 4.30 -1.15
CA GLY A 115 15.80 5.47 -1.97
C GLY A 115 14.33 5.84 -2.04
N LYS A 116 13.87 6.09 -3.27
CA LYS A 116 12.47 6.35 -3.53
C LYS A 116 11.63 5.10 -3.27
N CYS A 117 10.65 5.21 -2.38
CA CYS A 117 9.64 4.18 -2.15
C CYS A 117 8.25 4.82 -2.31
N HIS A 118 7.49 4.35 -3.29
CA HIS A 118 6.20 4.96 -3.65
C HIS A 118 5.28 3.98 -4.36
N VAL A 119 3.96 4.17 -4.21
CA VAL A 119 2.95 3.46 -4.97
C VAL A 119 2.89 4.06 -6.37
N GLU A 120 2.90 3.22 -7.40
CA GLU A 120 2.77 3.65 -8.78
C GLU A 120 1.31 4.10 -9.05
N PRO A 121 1.03 5.38 -9.31
CA PRO A 121 -0.35 5.89 -9.33
C PRO A 121 -1.24 5.19 -10.38
N ARG A 122 -0.65 4.76 -11.49
CA ARG A 122 -1.38 4.07 -12.58
C ARG A 122 -1.72 2.61 -12.28
N SER A 123 -1.12 2.04 -11.24
CA SER A 123 -1.35 0.66 -10.83
C SER A 123 -2.50 0.50 -9.84
N VAL A 124 -3.02 1.62 -9.30
CA VAL A 124 -4.08 1.62 -8.30
C VAL A 124 -5.40 1.25 -8.96
N HIS A 125 -5.96 0.12 -8.56
CA HIS A 125 -7.19 -0.44 -9.10
C HIS A 125 -8.12 -0.91 -7.99
N THR A 126 -9.30 -0.30 -7.93
CA THR A 126 -10.40 -0.68 -7.04
C THR A 126 -11.44 -1.48 -7.81
N THR A 127 -11.77 -2.67 -7.31
CA THR A 127 -12.86 -3.52 -7.83
C THR A 127 -13.93 -3.71 -6.77
N PHE A 128 -15.20 -3.50 -7.09
CA PHE A 128 -16.30 -3.83 -6.19
C PHE A 128 -16.65 -5.32 -6.29
N LEU A 129 -16.64 -6.04 -5.17
CA LEU A 129 -16.93 -7.47 -5.11
C LEU A 129 -18.41 -7.77 -4.80
N THR A 130 -19.19 -6.76 -4.38
CA THR A 130 -20.61 -6.93 -4.05
C THR A 130 -21.48 -6.95 -5.31
N GLU A 131 -22.18 -8.06 -5.57
CA GLU A 131 -22.94 -8.32 -6.81
C GLU A 131 -24.16 -7.38 -7.02
N ALA A 132 -24.77 -6.90 -5.93
CA ALA A 132 -25.96 -6.04 -6.00
C ALA A 132 -25.76 -4.77 -5.17
N ILE A 133 -25.27 -3.72 -5.81
CA ILE A 133 -25.18 -2.37 -5.21
C ILE A 133 -26.55 -1.68 -5.37
N PRO A 134 -27.26 -1.33 -4.29
CA PRO A 134 -28.50 -0.58 -4.40
C PRO A 134 -28.30 0.74 -5.19
N PRO A 135 -29.17 1.11 -6.15
CA PRO A 135 -28.99 2.32 -6.95
C PRO A 135 -28.81 3.60 -6.12
N LYS A 136 -29.46 3.65 -4.95
CA LYS A 136 -29.39 4.77 -4.00
C LYS A 136 -28.00 5.00 -3.39
N VAL A 137 -27.13 3.97 -3.35
CA VAL A 137 -25.77 4.08 -2.78
C VAL A 137 -24.69 4.29 -3.85
N ASN A 138 -25.04 4.23 -5.13
CA ASN A 138 -24.09 4.36 -6.25
C ASN A 138 -23.33 5.71 -6.27
N PRO A 139 -23.97 6.88 -6.03
CA PRO A 139 -23.25 8.15 -5.94
C PRO A 139 -22.22 8.19 -4.80
N PHE A 140 -22.56 7.59 -3.66
CA PHE A 140 -21.67 7.47 -2.51
C PHE A 140 -20.46 6.61 -2.85
N LEU A 141 -20.66 5.46 -3.50
CA LEU A 141 -19.55 4.56 -3.87
C LEU A 141 -18.59 5.15 -4.89
N ARG A 142 -19.10 5.93 -5.85
CA ARG A 142 -18.23 6.69 -6.77
C ARG A 142 -17.34 7.66 -6.00
N ASN A 143 -17.92 8.46 -5.12
CA ASN A 143 -17.14 9.39 -4.31
C ASN A 143 -16.19 8.68 -3.33
N PHE A 144 -16.60 7.55 -2.74
CA PHE A 144 -15.72 6.75 -1.88
C PHE A 144 -14.50 6.26 -2.67
N ARG A 145 -14.72 5.67 -3.85
CA ARG A 145 -13.65 5.25 -4.76
C ARG A 145 -12.70 6.40 -5.10
N ASP A 146 -13.23 7.56 -5.49
CA ASP A 146 -12.41 8.73 -5.85
C ASP A 146 -11.56 9.25 -4.69
N ASN A 147 -11.99 9.02 -3.44
CA ASN A 147 -11.21 9.38 -2.25
C ASN A 147 -10.20 8.28 -1.88
N LEU A 148 -10.57 7.00 -2.01
CA LEU A 148 -9.65 5.89 -1.83
C LEU A 148 -8.45 5.99 -2.77
N GLU A 149 -8.69 6.24 -4.06
CA GLU A 149 -7.64 6.40 -5.08
C GLU A 149 -6.63 7.51 -4.73
N LYS A 150 -7.02 8.50 -3.90
CA LYS A 150 -6.14 9.58 -3.44
C LYS A 150 -5.44 9.30 -2.11
N VAL A 151 -6.13 8.62 -1.19
CA VAL A 151 -5.68 8.46 0.20
C VAL A 151 -4.89 7.16 0.38
N ILE A 152 -5.35 6.06 -0.23
CA ILE A 152 -4.74 4.74 -0.07
C ILE A 152 -3.24 4.72 -0.41
N PRO A 153 -2.76 5.29 -1.54
CA PRO A 153 -1.35 5.24 -1.89
C PRO A 153 -0.45 5.76 -0.76
N HIS A 154 -0.80 6.91 -0.19
CA HIS A 154 -0.05 7.53 0.89
C HIS A 154 -0.09 6.72 2.20
N LEU A 155 -1.24 6.11 2.53
CA LEU A 155 -1.35 5.26 3.71
C LEU A 155 -0.48 4.01 3.57
N ILE A 156 -0.49 3.37 2.40
CA ILE A 156 0.36 2.22 2.12
C ILE A 156 1.85 2.60 2.17
N GLU A 157 2.25 3.70 1.53
CA GLU A 157 3.62 4.21 1.60
C GLU A 157 4.08 4.42 3.05
N SER A 158 3.24 5.05 3.88
CA SER A 158 3.55 5.33 5.28
C SER A 158 3.75 4.08 6.14
N GLN A 159 3.11 2.95 5.78
CA GLN A 159 3.21 1.70 6.53
C GLN A 159 4.31 0.79 6.00
N VAL A 160 4.46 0.70 4.67
CA VAL A 160 5.29 -0.29 4.00
C VAL A 160 6.71 0.22 3.78
N CYS A 161 6.91 1.49 3.39
CA CYS A 161 8.24 2.02 3.11
C CYS A 161 9.19 1.99 4.32
N PRO A 162 8.77 2.39 5.54
CA PRO A 162 9.63 2.28 6.72
C PRO A 162 10.00 0.83 7.07
N LEU A 163 9.09 -0.11 6.79
CA LEU A 163 9.36 -1.53 7.04
C LEU A 163 10.38 -2.09 6.05
N ILE A 164 10.31 -1.66 4.80
CA ILE A 164 11.32 -2.04 3.80
C ILE A 164 12.69 -1.47 4.17
N ASP A 165 12.78 -0.23 4.66
CA ASP A 165 14.03 0.33 5.18
C ASP A 165 14.61 -0.53 6.30
N GLU A 166 13.76 -0.95 7.26
CA GLU A 166 14.17 -1.83 8.36
C GLU A 166 14.66 -3.20 7.86
N ILE A 167 13.97 -3.79 6.87
CA ILE A 167 14.38 -5.04 6.22
C ILE A 167 15.74 -4.87 5.55
N LEU A 168 15.92 -3.83 4.74
CA LEU A 168 17.16 -3.58 3.99
C LEU A 168 18.36 -3.43 4.92
N ARG A 169 18.20 -2.73 6.05
CA ARG A 169 19.25 -2.58 7.08
C ARG A 169 19.65 -3.88 7.76
N GLN A 170 18.78 -4.89 7.75
CA GLN A 170 19.04 -6.21 8.35
C GLN A 170 19.64 -7.22 7.37
N LEU A 171 19.65 -6.92 6.07
CA LEU A 171 20.19 -7.83 5.06
C LEU A 171 21.72 -7.86 5.10
N ASP A 172 22.28 -9.06 4.98
CA ASP A 172 23.74 -9.22 4.86
C ASP A 172 24.21 -8.79 3.46
N VAL A 173 24.81 -7.60 3.40
CA VAL A 173 25.42 -7.03 2.20
C VAL A 173 26.52 -7.90 1.58
N LYS A 174 27.20 -8.77 2.36
CA LYS A 174 28.20 -9.70 1.81
C LYS A 174 27.52 -10.80 1.00
N LEU A 175 26.39 -11.30 1.49
CA LEU A 175 25.57 -12.27 0.76
C LEU A 175 25.05 -11.63 -0.53
N LEU A 176 24.55 -10.40 -0.47
CA LEU A 176 24.04 -9.68 -1.63
C LEU A 176 25.13 -9.55 -2.71
N LYS A 177 26.33 -9.11 -2.32
CA LYS A 177 27.47 -9.00 -3.24
C LYS A 177 27.85 -10.34 -3.87
N SER A 178 27.87 -11.43 -3.09
CA SER A 178 28.20 -12.76 -3.61
C SER A 178 27.17 -13.26 -4.64
N LEU A 179 25.88 -12.98 -4.43
CA LEU A 179 24.83 -13.31 -5.38
C LEU A 179 24.94 -12.48 -6.67
N MET A 180 25.31 -11.21 -6.55
CA MET A 180 25.52 -10.34 -7.71
C MET A 180 26.72 -10.79 -8.56
N GLU A 181 27.83 -11.15 -7.92
CA GLU A 181 29.03 -11.65 -8.61
C GLU A 181 28.74 -12.97 -9.34
N GLN A 182 27.92 -13.85 -8.76
CA GLN A 182 27.47 -15.08 -9.42
C GLN A 182 26.54 -14.84 -10.62
N ASP A 183 25.58 -13.91 -10.53
CA ASP A 183 24.67 -13.60 -11.66
C ASP A 183 25.44 -12.97 -12.85
N ILE A 184 26.45 -12.15 -12.57
CA ILE A 184 27.36 -11.60 -13.59
C ILE A 184 28.16 -12.72 -14.28
N ALA A 185 28.76 -13.62 -13.50
CA ALA A 185 29.49 -14.76 -14.04
C ALA A 185 28.59 -15.67 -14.88
N HIS A 186 27.34 -15.85 -14.49
CA HIS A 186 26.39 -16.67 -15.24
C HIS A 186 25.99 -16.04 -16.58
N LYS A 187 25.76 -14.73 -16.63
CA LYS A 187 25.46 -13.99 -17.87
C LYS A 187 26.64 -13.94 -18.84
N LEU A 188 27.87 -13.85 -18.33
CA LEU A 188 29.08 -13.87 -19.18
C LEU A 188 29.39 -15.26 -19.75
N ASN A 189 29.05 -16.33 -19.03
CA ASN A 189 29.23 -17.71 -19.52
C ASN A 189 28.15 -18.17 -20.53
N GLN A 190 27.18 -17.32 -20.86
CA GLN A 190 26.13 -17.58 -21.86
C GLN A 190 26.28 -16.73 -23.14
N LEU A 191 27.37 -15.97 -23.24
CA LEU A 191 27.82 -15.23 -24.43
C LEU A 191 28.98 -15.97 -25.12
#